data_AF-A0A7Y5CWN6-F1
#
_entry.id   AF-A0A7Y5CWN6-F1
#
_cell.length_a   1.000
_cell.length_b   1.000
_cell.length_c   1.000
_cell.angle_alpha   90.00
_cell.angle_beta   90.00
_cell.angle_gamma   90.00
#
_symmetry.space_group_name_H-M   'P 1'
#
loop_
_entity.id
_entity.type
_entity.pdbx_description
1 polymer ?
#
loop_
_entity_poly.entity_id
_entity_poly.type
_entity_poly.pdbx_seq_one_letter_code
_entity_poly.pdbx_strand_id
1 'polypeptide(L)'
;MLSGVAAKVRRSSGLFALSSVPILGILSASLRNSIVRPDAALVSRSLEVKTKLSTLLRAARNIETGKRDFVITGNPEIPEYSTAAAKSITANRFQVVAVVSDNPRQAALLKALQPMFAEPIAAAVAGAGLRNAHGLTEVSSGIDQHDGAHHQPSERNRRRTESRRPTPGDAGSRSGITSHMVVCSLFVSLLASVEVA
;
A
#
# COMPACT_ATOMS: atom_id res chain seq x y z
N MET A 1 26.78 33.96 -73.88
CA MET A 1 26.83 34.59 -72.54
C MET A 1 25.79 34.03 -71.53
N LEU A 2 25.25 32.81 -71.71
CA LEU A 2 24.23 32.22 -70.81
C LEU A 2 24.67 30.96 -70.05
N SER A 3 25.92 30.48 -70.22
CA SER A 3 26.41 29.25 -69.59
C SER A 3 27.10 29.46 -68.23
N GLY A 4 27.29 30.70 -67.78
CA GLY A 4 28.07 31.00 -66.56
C GLY A 4 27.30 30.94 -65.24
N VAL A 5 25.96 31.02 -65.25
CA VAL A 5 25.15 31.17 -64.03
C VAL A 5 24.82 29.81 -63.38
N ALA A 6 24.77 28.73 -64.15
CA ALA A 6 24.40 27.40 -63.65
C ALA A 6 25.45 26.77 -62.70
N ALA A 7 26.73 27.16 -62.81
CA ALA A 7 27.81 26.57 -62.01
C ALA A 7 27.90 27.14 -60.58
N LYS A 8 27.34 28.32 -60.31
CA LYS A 8 27.48 29.00 -59.01
C LYS A 8 26.44 28.57 -57.97
N VAL A 9 25.28 28.08 -58.41
CA VAL A 9 24.20 27.63 -57.52
C VAL A 9 24.51 26.28 -56.85
N ARG A 10 25.40 25.45 -57.42
CA ARG A 10 25.67 24.10 -56.90
C ARG A 10 26.60 24.04 -55.68
N ARG A 11 27.35 25.11 -55.37
CA ARG A 11 28.26 25.16 -54.21
C ARG A 11 27.62 25.71 -52.93
N SER A 12 26.52 26.46 -53.01
CA SER A 12 25.86 27.02 -51.82
C SER A 12 24.86 26.07 -51.16
N SER A 13 24.37 25.04 -51.86
CA SER A 13 23.35 24.11 -51.34
C SER A 13 23.88 23.17 -50.25
N GLY A 14 25.19 22.93 -50.17
CA GLY A 14 25.78 22.01 -49.19
C GLY A 14 25.89 22.58 -47.77
N LEU A 15 25.97 23.90 -47.63
CA LEU A 15 26.15 24.55 -46.31
C LEU A 15 24.84 24.67 -45.52
N PHE A 16 23.68 24.74 -46.19
CA PHE A 16 22.39 24.79 -45.51
C PHE A 16 22.00 23.45 -44.85
N ALA A 17 22.39 22.32 -45.46
CA ALA A 17 22.04 20.99 -44.98
C ALA A 17 22.69 20.63 -43.63
N LEU A 18 23.89 21.15 -43.31
CA LEU A 18 24.51 20.91 -42.00
C LEU A 18 23.90 21.78 -40.88
N SER A 19 23.36 22.95 -41.21
CA SER A 19 22.84 23.88 -40.20
C SER A 19 21.50 23.46 -39.57
N SER A 20 20.70 22.64 -40.27
CA SER A 20 19.38 22.20 -39.80
C SER A 20 19.43 21.06 -38.78
N VAL A 21 20.49 20.24 -38.80
CA VAL A 21 20.69 19.10 -37.88
C VAL A 21 20.67 19.51 -36.40
N PRO A 22 21.42 20.53 -35.93
CA PRO A 22 21.37 20.94 -34.54
C PRO A 22 19.99 21.50 -34.14
N ILE A 23 19.30 22.17 -35.05
CA ILE A 23 17.95 22.72 -34.80
C ILE A 23 16.95 21.57 -34.58
N LEU A 24 16.99 20.54 -35.43
CA LEU A 24 16.18 19.32 -35.22
C LEU A 24 16.54 18.60 -33.92
N GLY A 25 17.83 18.55 -33.57
CA GLY A 25 18.30 17.95 -32.32
C GLY A 25 17.75 18.66 -31.09
N ILE A 26 17.83 19.99 -31.06
CA ILE A 26 17.30 20.83 -29.96
C ILE A 26 15.77 20.67 -29.85
N LEU A 27 15.06 20.70 -30.98
CA LEU A 27 13.60 20.56 -30.99
C LEU A 27 13.18 19.15 -30.51
N SER A 28 13.89 18.10 -30.92
CA SER A 28 13.63 16.73 -30.48
C SER A 28 13.91 16.54 -28.98
N ALA A 29 14.99 17.11 -28.46
CA ALA A 29 15.30 17.10 -27.03
C ALA A 29 14.25 17.86 -26.21
N SER A 30 13.80 19.02 -26.71
CA SER A 30 12.77 19.82 -26.06
C SER A 30 11.43 19.07 -25.96
N LEU A 31 11.01 18.40 -27.04
CA LEU A 31 9.76 17.63 -27.07
C LEU A 31 9.82 16.39 -26.16
N ARG A 32 10.97 15.70 -26.09
CA ARG A 32 11.16 14.60 -25.13
C ARG A 32 11.07 15.09 -23.69
N ASN A 33 11.65 16.24 -23.38
CA ASN A 33 11.65 16.78 -22.03
C ASN A 33 10.23 17.22 -21.58
N SER A 34 9.38 17.72 -22.48
CA SER A 34 8.01 18.13 -22.14
C SER A 34 7.05 16.95 -21.95
N ILE A 35 7.24 15.84 -22.68
CA ILE A 35 6.33 14.69 -22.61
C ILE A 35 6.72 13.71 -21.49
N VAL A 36 8.02 13.50 -21.25
CA VAL A 36 8.50 12.49 -20.27
C VAL A 36 8.37 12.96 -18.81
N ARG A 37 8.45 14.28 -18.56
CA ARG A 37 8.37 14.85 -17.20
C ARG A 37 7.04 14.69 -16.48
N PRO A 38 5.86 14.95 -17.10
CA PRO A 38 4.59 14.78 -16.41
C PRO A 38 4.35 13.32 -15.99
N ASP A 39 4.69 12.37 -16.85
CA ASP A 39 4.56 10.94 -16.54
C ASP A 39 5.50 10.53 -15.40
N ALA A 40 6.75 11.02 -15.40
CA ALA A 40 7.70 10.75 -14.33
C ALA A 40 7.20 11.27 -12.96
N ALA A 41 6.55 12.44 -12.92
CA ALA A 41 5.99 12.98 -11.68
C ALA A 41 4.83 12.14 -11.14
N LEU A 42 3.93 11.67 -12.00
CA LEU A 42 2.82 10.79 -11.63
C LEU A 42 3.30 9.42 -11.14
N VAL A 43 4.26 8.82 -11.85
CA VAL A 43 4.89 7.55 -11.42
C VAL A 43 5.59 7.75 -10.07
N SER A 44 6.34 8.84 -9.88
CA SER A 44 6.99 9.12 -8.60
C SER A 44 5.98 9.26 -7.46
N ARG A 45 4.86 9.97 -7.68
CA ARG A 45 3.81 10.15 -6.67
C ARG A 45 3.13 8.83 -6.33
N SER A 46 2.79 8.02 -7.32
CA SER A 46 2.17 6.71 -7.08
C SER A 46 3.08 5.75 -6.32
N LEU A 47 4.39 5.76 -6.61
CA LEU A 47 5.40 5.00 -5.86
C LEU A 47 5.55 5.49 -4.43
N GLU A 48 5.47 6.80 -4.19
CA GLU A 48 5.48 7.37 -2.85
C GLU A 48 4.27 6.89 -2.04
N VAL A 49 3.04 6.98 -2.59
CA VAL A 49 1.83 6.48 -1.95
C VAL A 49 1.95 4.99 -1.62
N LYS A 50 2.39 4.16 -2.58
CA LYS A 50 2.61 2.71 -2.39
C LYS A 50 3.59 2.44 -1.24
N THR A 51 4.68 3.18 -1.18
CA THR A 51 5.71 3.05 -0.14
C THR A 51 5.14 3.37 1.24
N LYS A 52 4.43 4.50 1.37
CA LYS A 52 3.85 4.92 2.66
C LYS A 52 2.75 3.97 3.14
N LEU A 53 1.92 3.47 2.23
CA LEU A 53 0.90 2.46 2.55
C LEU A 53 1.52 1.13 2.97
N SER A 54 2.61 0.69 2.33
CA SER A 54 3.37 -0.50 2.73
C SER A 54 3.95 -0.34 4.13
N THR A 55 4.50 0.83 4.46
CA THR A 55 4.97 1.15 5.81
C THR A 55 3.85 1.08 6.85
N LEU A 56 2.67 1.63 6.56
CA LEU A 56 1.49 1.52 7.44
C LEU A 56 1.07 0.06 7.66
N LEU A 57 1.00 -0.75 6.60
CA LEU A 57 0.62 -2.15 6.70
C LEU A 57 1.63 -2.95 7.53
N ARG A 58 2.93 -2.70 7.35
CA ARG A 58 3.98 -3.33 8.14
C ARG A 58 3.87 -2.96 9.63
N ALA A 59 3.62 -1.68 9.93
CA ALA A 59 3.41 -1.24 11.31
C ALA A 59 2.17 -1.90 11.94
N ALA A 60 1.06 -2.00 11.21
CA ALA A 60 -0.15 -2.68 11.69
C ALA A 60 0.11 -4.18 11.97
N ARG A 61 0.83 -4.87 11.08
CA ARG A 61 1.22 -6.27 11.30
C ARG A 61 2.11 -6.43 12.54
N ASN A 62 3.05 -5.51 12.77
CA ASN A 62 3.90 -5.55 13.95
C ASN A 62 3.08 -5.40 15.25
N ILE A 63 2.01 -4.59 15.26
CA ILE A 63 1.09 -4.49 16.41
C ILE A 63 0.39 -5.83 16.65
N GLU A 64 -0.11 -6.46 15.58
CA GLU A 64 -0.78 -7.76 15.69
C GLU A 64 0.18 -8.86 16.19
N THR A 65 1.38 -8.94 15.60
CA THR A 65 2.41 -9.91 16.03
C THR A 65 2.85 -9.64 17.46
N GLY A 66 3.12 -8.38 17.82
CA GLY A 66 3.49 -8.00 19.18
C GLY A 66 2.38 -8.31 20.19
N LYS A 67 1.11 -8.08 19.84
CA LYS A 67 -0.02 -8.48 20.69
C LYS A 67 -0.02 -9.98 20.95
N ARG A 68 0.08 -10.80 19.89
CA ARG A 68 0.07 -12.27 20.03
C ARG A 68 1.24 -12.75 20.88
N ASP A 69 2.44 -12.22 20.61
CA ASP A 69 3.65 -12.60 21.33
C ASP A 69 3.59 -12.19 22.82
N PHE A 70 3.06 -11.01 23.11
CA PHE A 70 2.83 -10.55 24.49
C PHE A 70 1.81 -11.42 25.22
N VAL A 71 0.70 -11.77 24.57
CA VAL A 71 -0.31 -12.65 25.18
C VAL A 71 0.30 -14.02 25.51
N ILE A 72 1.14 -14.57 24.64
CA ILE A 72 1.76 -15.89 24.86
C ILE A 72 2.83 -15.81 25.96
N THR A 73 3.77 -14.88 25.84
CA THR A 73 4.98 -14.85 26.68
C THR A 73 4.83 -14.03 27.95
N GLY A 74 3.96 -13.02 27.96
CA GLY A 74 3.88 -12.02 29.02
C GLY A 74 5.11 -11.12 29.16
N ASN A 75 6.03 -11.10 28.17
CA ASN A 75 7.27 -10.33 28.26
C ASN A 75 6.97 -8.80 28.23
N PRO A 76 7.32 -8.03 29.28
CA PRO A 76 7.03 -6.60 29.39
C PRO A 76 7.77 -5.71 28.38
N GLU A 77 8.75 -6.23 27.63
CA GLU A 77 9.42 -5.49 26.55
C GLU A 77 8.58 -5.44 25.25
N ILE A 78 7.64 -6.37 25.07
CA ILE A 78 6.81 -6.47 23.85
C ILE A 78 5.82 -5.29 23.67
N PRO A 79 5.17 -4.77 24.73
CA PRO A 79 4.34 -3.57 24.67
C PRO A 79 5.05 -2.33 24.12
N GLU A 80 6.38 -2.23 24.27
CA GLU A 80 7.15 -1.10 23.72
C GLU A 80 7.11 -1.10 22.19
N TYR A 81 7.23 -2.26 21.55
CA TYR A 81 7.12 -2.38 20.09
C TYR A 81 5.73 -2.03 19.58
N SER A 82 4.67 -2.43 20.30
CA SER A 82 3.30 -2.07 19.96
C SER A 82 3.08 -0.56 20.06
N THR A 83 3.61 0.07 21.12
CA THR A 83 3.53 1.52 21.32
C THR A 83 4.29 2.29 20.25
N ALA A 84 5.51 1.84 19.92
CA ALA A 84 6.31 2.43 18.83
C ALA A 84 5.62 2.27 17.47
N ALA A 85 5.02 1.10 17.20
CA ALA A 85 4.27 0.86 15.98
C ALA A 85 2.99 1.72 15.91
N ALA A 86 2.27 1.92 17.02
CA ALA A 86 1.12 2.81 17.06
C ALA A 86 1.51 4.27 16.76
N LYS A 87 2.61 4.76 17.35
CA LYS A 87 3.17 6.09 17.01
C LYS A 87 3.54 6.19 15.53
N SER A 88 4.15 5.13 14.98
CA SER A 88 4.51 5.05 13.57
C SER A 88 3.28 5.09 12.65
N ILE A 89 2.19 4.40 13.01
CA ILE A 89 0.92 4.45 12.25
C ILE A 89 0.37 5.88 12.25
N THR A 90 0.32 6.53 13.41
CA THR A 90 -0.18 7.92 13.50
C THR A 90 0.66 8.87 12.65
N ALA A 91 1.99 8.79 12.72
CA ALA A 91 2.89 9.64 11.94
C ALA A 91 2.76 9.39 10.42
N ASN A 92 2.81 8.13 9.99
CA ASN A 92 2.71 7.78 8.58
C ASN A 92 1.33 8.08 8.00
N ARG A 93 0.26 8.00 8.80
CA ARG A 93 -1.08 8.38 8.36
C ARG A 93 -1.14 9.83 7.90
N PHE A 94 -0.59 10.77 8.68
CA PHE A 94 -0.59 12.19 8.29
C PHE A 94 0.18 12.41 6.99
N GLN A 95 1.29 11.68 6.79
CA GLN A 95 2.05 11.74 5.54
C GLN A 95 1.24 11.21 4.35
N VAL A 96 0.53 10.08 4.48
CA VAL A 96 -0.32 9.55 3.41
C VAL A 96 -1.45 10.52 3.09
N VAL A 97 -2.12 11.09 4.10
CA VAL A 97 -3.18 12.09 3.91
C VAL A 97 -2.67 13.29 3.12
N ALA A 98 -1.46 13.79 3.42
CA ALA A 98 -0.87 14.91 2.70
C ALA A 98 -0.61 14.57 1.22
N VAL A 99 -0.08 13.39 0.93
CA VAL A 99 0.26 12.96 -0.45
C VAL A 99 -0.99 12.71 -1.30
N VAL A 100 -2.11 12.28 -0.70
CA VAL A 100 -3.37 11.99 -1.44
C VAL A 100 -4.41 13.12 -1.35
N SER A 101 -4.03 14.28 -0.81
CA SER A 101 -4.96 15.40 -0.55
C SER A 101 -5.57 16.02 -1.81
N ASP A 102 -4.90 15.86 -2.95
CA ASP A 102 -5.35 16.27 -4.28
C ASP A 102 -6.35 15.28 -4.92
N ASN A 103 -6.49 14.07 -4.36
CA ASN A 103 -7.38 13.03 -4.86
C ASN A 103 -8.48 12.70 -3.83
N PRO A 104 -9.70 13.28 -3.96
CA PRO A 104 -10.76 13.12 -2.98
C PRO A 104 -11.22 11.67 -2.83
N ARG A 105 -11.11 10.86 -3.89
CA ARG A 105 -11.44 9.42 -3.85
C ARG A 105 -10.44 8.66 -2.98
N GLN A 106 -9.14 8.89 -3.16
CA GLN A 106 -8.11 8.26 -2.33
C GLN A 106 -8.19 8.73 -0.87
N ALA A 107 -8.46 10.03 -0.64
CA ALA A 107 -8.69 10.57 0.70
C ALA A 107 -9.90 9.91 1.41
N ALA A 108 -11.00 9.67 0.69
CA ALA A 108 -12.17 8.98 1.24
C ALA A 108 -11.86 7.51 1.59
N LEU A 109 -11.13 6.79 0.74
CA LEU A 109 -10.70 5.43 1.03
C LEU A 109 -9.75 5.37 2.24
N LEU A 110 -8.83 6.32 2.35
CA LEU A 110 -7.93 6.43 3.50
C LEU A 110 -8.69 6.69 4.81
N LYS A 111 -9.75 7.51 4.76
CA LYS A 111 -10.65 7.72 5.90
C LYS A 111 -11.39 6.42 6.28
N ALA A 112 -11.83 5.65 5.30
CA ALA A 112 -12.49 4.35 5.55
C ALA A 112 -11.55 3.31 6.15
N LEU A 113 -10.23 3.41 5.90
CA LEU A 113 -9.21 2.54 6.51
C LEU A 113 -8.89 2.92 7.97
N GLN A 114 -9.20 4.14 8.41
CA GLN A 114 -8.89 4.60 9.78
C GLN A 114 -9.37 3.66 10.89
N PRO A 115 -10.65 3.21 10.94
CA PRO A 115 -11.12 2.31 11.99
C PRO A 115 -10.36 0.97 12.00
N MET A 116 -9.91 0.50 10.85
CA MET A 116 -9.17 -0.77 10.73
C MET A 116 -7.80 -0.75 11.42
N PHE A 117 -7.23 0.43 11.67
CA PHE A 117 -6.02 0.56 12.48
C PHE A 117 -6.33 0.89 13.94
N ALA A 118 -7.37 1.70 14.18
CA ALA A 118 -7.74 2.13 15.52
C ALA A 118 -8.16 0.95 16.40
N GLU A 119 -8.96 0.03 15.86
CA GLU A 119 -9.46 -1.13 16.60
C GLU A 119 -8.34 -2.09 17.03
N PRO A 120 -7.42 -2.56 16.14
CA PRO A 120 -6.30 -3.39 16.57
C PRO A 120 -5.38 -2.72 17.60
N ILE A 121 -5.13 -1.41 17.48
CA ILE A 121 -4.34 -0.65 18.45
C ILE A 121 -5.04 -0.65 19.81
N ALA A 122 -6.32 -0.30 19.85
CA ALA A 122 -7.10 -0.27 21.09
C ALA A 122 -7.17 -1.67 21.74
N ALA A 123 -7.41 -2.70 20.94
CA ALA A 123 -7.44 -4.10 21.40
C ALA A 123 -6.07 -4.55 21.93
N ALA A 124 -4.96 -4.14 21.31
CA ALA A 124 -3.61 -4.45 21.80
C ALA A 124 -3.33 -3.78 23.15
N VAL A 125 -3.71 -2.51 23.31
CA VAL A 125 -3.55 -1.77 24.58
C VAL A 125 -4.42 -2.39 25.69
N ALA A 126 -5.68 -2.71 25.38
CA ALA A 126 -6.60 -3.34 26.34
C ALA A 126 -6.11 -4.74 26.76
N GLY A 127 -5.69 -5.58 25.81
CA GLY A 127 -5.15 -6.90 26.10
C GLY A 127 -3.87 -6.84 26.95
N ALA A 128 -3.03 -5.83 26.74
CA ALA A 128 -1.86 -5.60 27.57
C ALA A 128 -2.24 -5.28 29.04
N GLY A 129 -3.23 -4.39 29.22
CA GLY A 129 -3.76 -4.06 30.54
C GLY A 129 -4.37 -5.26 31.26
N LEU A 130 -5.18 -6.06 30.58
CA LEU A 130 -5.80 -7.26 31.15
C LEU A 130 -4.77 -8.30 31.57
N ARG A 131 -3.74 -8.55 30.75
CA ARG A 131 -2.68 -9.49 31.08
C ARG A 131 -1.90 -9.05 32.33
N ASN A 132 -1.59 -7.75 32.42
CA ASN A 132 -0.89 -7.20 33.57
C ASN A 132 -1.72 -7.30 34.86
N ALA A 133 -3.05 -7.15 34.76
CA ALA A 133 -3.94 -7.19 35.90
C ALA A 133 -4.33 -8.61 36.36
N HIS A 134 -4.51 -9.53 35.42
CA HIS A 134 -5.20 -10.81 35.68
C HIS A 134 -4.43 -12.06 35.24
N GLY A 135 -3.26 -11.93 34.62
CA GLY A 135 -2.49 -13.06 34.12
C GLY A 135 -3.03 -13.64 32.81
N LEU A 136 -2.59 -14.85 32.45
CA LEU A 136 -2.89 -15.46 31.14
C LEU A 136 -4.33 -15.98 31.02
N THR A 137 -4.84 -16.61 32.07
CA THR A 137 -6.08 -17.39 32.04
C THR A 137 -7.32 -16.54 31.74
N GLU A 138 -7.38 -15.31 32.28
CA GLU A 138 -8.47 -14.36 32.03
C GLU A 138 -8.37 -13.70 30.65
N VAL A 139 -7.16 -13.56 30.09
CA VAL A 139 -6.98 -12.98 28.75
C VAL A 139 -7.42 -13.96 27.67
N SER A 140 -7.13 -15.26 27.85
CA SER A 140 -7.55 -16.28 26.88
C SER A 140 -9.07 -16.38 26.73
N SER A 141 -9.82 -16.31 27.84
CA SER A 141 -11.29 -16.39 27.80
C SER A 141 -11.93 -15.20 27.10
N GLY A 142 -11.34 -14.01 27.20
CA GLY A 142 -11.79 -12.80 26.50
C GLY A 142 -11.46 -12.78 25.01
N ILE A 143 -10.35 -13.36 24.58
CA ILE A 143 -9.95 -13.41 23.16
C ILE A 143 -10.93 -14.28 22.34
N ASP A 144 -11.33 -15.44 22.89
CA ASP A 144 -12.24 -16.36 22.21
C ASP A 144 -13.62 -15.72 21.89
N GLN A 145 -14.07 -14.76 22.72
CA GLN A 145 -15.32 -14.04 22.50
C GLN A 145 -15.24 -13.00 21.37
N HIS A 146 -14.08 -12.38 21.16
CA HIS A 146 -13.93 -11.31 20.16
C HIS A 146 -13.72 -11.87 18.75
N ASP A 147 -13.03 -13.01 18.60
CA ASP A 147 -12.81 -13.62 17.28
C ASP A 147 -14.08 -14.29 16.72
N GLY A 148 -15.00 -14.73 17.59
CA GLY A 148 -16.26 -15.36 17.18
C GLY A 148 -17.28 -14.40 16.53
N ALA A 149 -17.34 -13.14 16.95
CA ALA A 149 -18.39 -12.21 16.52
C ALA A 149 -18.22 -11.65 15.10
N HIS A 150 -16.99 -11.57 14.59
CA HIS A 150 -16.70 -11.07 13.23
C HIS A 150 -16.54 -12.18 12.19
N HIS A 151 -16.68 -13.44 12.59
CA HIS A 151 -16.66 -14.60 11.69
C HIS A 151 -18.04 -14.88 11.10
N GLN A 152 -18.54 -13.98 10.24
CA GLN A 152 -19.53 -14.39 9.24
C GLN A 152 -18.75 -14.92 8.03
N PRO A 153 -18.71 -16.25 7.79
CA PRO A 153 -17.99 -16.79 6.66
C PRO A 153 -18.63 -16.24 5.39
N SER A 154 -17.84 -15.52 4.58
CA SER A 154 -18.33 -15.09 3.27
C SER A 154 -18.90 -16.30 2.51
N GLU A 155 -20.08 -16.13 1.92
CA GLU A 155 -20.79 -17.13 1.09
C GLU A 155 -19.85 -17.83 0.09
N ARG A 156 -18.83 -17.10 -0.39
CA ARG A 156 -17.78 -17.62 -1.28
C ARG A 156 -16.92 -18.72 -0.62
N ASN A 157 -16.52 -18.55 0.64
CA ASN A 157 -15.81 -19.60 1.37
C ASN A 157 -16.73 -20.77 1.71
N ARG A 158 -18.01 -20.50 2.04
CA ARG A 158 -19.01 -21.55 2.29
C ARG A 158 -19.19 -22.48 1.08
N ARG A 159 -19.32 -21.93 -0.13
CA ARG A 159 -19.40 -22.74 -1.36
C ARG A 159 -18.12 -23.55 -1.63
N ARG A 160 -16.96 -23.01 -1.25
CA ARG A 160 -15.67 -23.71 -1.43
C ARG A 160 -15.46 -24.84 -0.42
N THR A 161 -15.95 -24.68 0.81
CA THR A 161 -15.99 -25.75 1.81
C THR A 161 -17.04 -26.80 1.49
N GLU A 162 -18.21 -26.41 0.97
CA GLU A 162 -19.26 -27.35 0.54
C GLU A 162 -18.80 -28.20 -0.66
N SER A 163 -17.98 -27.62 -1.55
CA SER A 163 -17.40 -28.31 -2.72
C SER A 163 -16.29 -29.33 -2.34
N ARG A 164 -15.71 -29.25 -1.14
CA ARG A 164 -14.73 -30.22 -0.66
C ARG A 164 -15.44 -31.19 0.27
N ARG A 165 -15.81 -32.37 -0.25
CA ARG A 165 -16.20 -33.49 0.62
C ARG A 165 -15.09 -33.70 1.66
N PRO A 166 -15.38 -33.58 2.96
CA PRO A 166 -14.38 -33.75 3.99
C PRO A 166 -13.87 -35.20 3.92
N THR A 167 -12.58 -35.36 3.67
CA THR A 167 -11.92 -36.65 3.85
C THR A 167 -11.82 -36.92 5.36
N PRO A 168 -12.15 -38.14 5.82
CA PRO A 168 -12.03 -38.50 7.22
C PRO A 168 -10.55 -38.45 7.62
N GLY A 169 -10.12 -37.33 8.20
CA GLY A 169 -8.72 -37.07 8.54
C GLY A 169 -8.38 -35.60 8.85
N ASP A 170 -9.20 -34.64 8.39
CA ASP A 170 -8.88 -33.19 8.46
C ASP A 170 -9.41 -32.47 9.73
N ALA A 171 -9.81 -33.22 10.77
CA ALA A 171 -10.33 -32.66 12.02
C ALA A 171 -9.19 -32.17 12.95
N GLY A 172 -8.47 -31.13 12.53
CA GLY A 172 -7.49 -30.49 13.38
C GLY A 172 -6.82 -29.30 12.70
N SER A 173 -7.01 -28.10 13.27
CA SER A 173 -6.13 -26.95 13.07
C SER A 173 -6.28 -26.14 11.78
N ARG A 174 -7.41 -25.43 11.58
CA ARG A 174 -7.50 -24.31 10.62
C ARG A 174 -8.53 -23.22 11.00
N SER A 175 -8.28 -22.39 12.01
CA SER A 175 -9.11 -21.20 12.30
C SER A 175 -8.39 -19.84 12.22
N GLY A 176 -7.12 -19.76 11.77
CA GLY A 176 -6.30 -18.55 12.00
C GLY A 176 -6.07 -17.56 10.84
N ILE A 177 -6.69 -17.66 9.65
CA ILE A 177 -6.13 -17.01 8.42
C ILE A 177 -7.00 -15.87 7.82
N THR A 178 -8.23 -15.62 8.25
CA THR A 178 -9.19 -14.84 7.45
C THR A 178 -9.14 -13.31 7.59
N SER A 179 -8.68 -12.74 8.70
CA SER A 179 -8.61 -11.27 8.86
C SER A 179 -7.60 -10.59 7.91
N HIS A 180 -6.56 -11.30 7.49
CA HIS A 180 -5.61 -10.78 6.49
C HIS A 180 -6.24 -10.57 5.10
N MET A 181 -7.32 -11.29 4.76
CA MET A 181 -7.91 -11.22 3.42
C MET A 181 -8.71 -9.92 3.18
N VAL A 182 -9.40 -9.39 4.20
CA VAL A 182 -10.17 -8.14 4.08
C VAL A 182 -9.25 -6.94 3.93
N VAL A 183 -8.19 -6.87 4.75
CA VAL A 183 -7.16 -5.83 4.66
C VAL A 183 -6.47 -5.88 3.30
N CYS A 184 -6.10 -7.08 2.82
CA CYS A 184 -5.54 -7.24 1.47
C CYS A 184 -6.50 -6.79 0.36
N SER A 185 -7.80 -7.07 0.45
CA SER A 185 -8.76 -6.69 -0.60
C SER A 185 -8.96 -5.18 -0.71
N LEU A 186 -9.06 -4.47 0.43
CA LEU A 186 -9.12 -3.01 0.43
C LEU A 186 -7.79 -2.40 -0.04
N PHE A 187 -6.66 -3.00 0.32
CA PHE A 187 -5.35 -2.56 -0.15
C PHE A 187 -5.20 -2.73 -1.66
N VAL A 188 -5.61 -3.86 -2.22
CA VAL A 188 -5.62 -4.10 -3.67
C VAL A 188 -6.57 -3.12 -4.37
N SER A 189 -7.73 -2.82 -3.80
CA SER A 189 -8.67 -1.83 -4.36
C SER A 189 -8.10 -0.40 -4.34
N LEU A 190 -7.36 -0.06 -3.28
CA LEU A 190 -6.65 1.22 -3.16
C LEU A 190 -5.50 1.31 -4.16
N LEU A 191 -4.71 0.24 -4.32
CA LEU A 191 -3.64 0.15 -5.33
C LEU A 191 -4.18 0.28 -6.75
N ALA A 192 -5.27 -0.41 -7.07
CA ALA A 192 -5.92 -0.32 -8.38
C ALA A 192 -6.45 1.10 -8.65
N SER A 193 -6.91 1.82 -7.62
CA SER A 193 -7.37 3.20 -7.75
C SER A 193 -6.23 4.21 -7.97
N VAL A 194 -4.98 3.85 -7.65
CA VAL A 194 -3.78 4.66 -7.91
C VAL A 194 -3.31 4.53 -9.36
N GLU A 195 -3.65 3.44 -10.05
CA GLU A 195 -3.20 3.17 -11.42
C GLU A 195 -4.12 3.77 -12.49
N VAL A 196 -5.33 4.18 -12.09
CA VAL A 196 -6.38 4.74 -12.97
C VAL A 196 -6.47 6.27 -12.85
N ALA A 197 -5.76 6.89 -11.91
CA ALA A 197 -5.74 8.33 -11.65
C ALA A 197 -4.42 8.96 -12.12
#